data_AF-A0A4P7H8Q3-F1
#
_entry.id   AF-A0A4P7H8Q3-F1
#
_cell.length_a   1.000
_cell.length_b   1.000
_cell.length_c   1.000
_cell.angle_alpha   90.00
_cell.angle_beta   90.00
_cell.angle_gamma   90.00
#
_symmetry.space_group_name_H-M   'P 1'
#
loop_
_entity.id
_entity.type
_entity.pdbx_description
1 polymer ?
#
loop_
_entity_poly.entity_id
_entity_poly.type
_entity_poly.pdbx_seq_one_letter_code
_entity_poly.pdbx_strand_id
1 'polypeptide(L)'
;MPTEYARVRIGTEELPPPAELLRAFREPDDPNRRRHSVLSAARQLVECHERRHKAIEAAHAPDASPGRVAACTQRVEDIDGQRAELVGQIDVWVADNVEHRGGASLHTETLGAVIDRMAAKWVAAQRALRRAPQQRARPVQVDGEAHLQWCRLAELTDGYRDLVTDVTEHRRRLPVW
;
A
#
# COMPACT_ATOMS: atom_id res chain seq x y z
N MET A 1 14.72 43.14 -5.39
CA MET A 1 13.95 42.23 -4.54
C MET A 1 12.50 42.23 -4.97
N PRO A 2 12.06 41.26 -5.78
CA PRO A 2 10.66 40.86 -5.82
C PRO A 2 10.52 39.43 -5.27
N THR A 3 9.65 39.28 -4.28
CA THR A 3 9.22 38.03 -3.65
C THR A 3 8.73 37.04 -4.70
N GLU A 4 9.51 35.98 -4.89
CA GLU A 4 9.10 34.79 -5.62
C GLU A 4 8.01 34.11 -4.80
N TYR A 5 6.75 34.31 -5.22
CA TYR A 5 5.63 33.55 -4.70
C TYR A 5 5.94 32.07 -4.91
N ALA A 6 6.07 31.34 -3.81
CA ALA A 6 6.13 29.89 -3.79
C ALA A 6 5.01 29.36 -4.69
N ARG A 7 5.38 28.90 -5.90
CA ARG A 7 4.50 28.04 -6.68
C ARG A 7 4.36 26.80 -5.84
N VAL A 8 3.23 26.70 -5.16
CA VAL A 8 2.66 25.46 -4.68
C VAL A 8 2.47 24.59 -5.93
N ARG A 9 3.48 23.77 -6.25
CA ARG A 9 3.46 22.78 -7.32
C ARG A 9 2.69 21.55 -6.82
N ILE A 10 1.40 21.72 -6.57
CA ILE A 10 0.56 20.55 -6.32
C ILE A 10 0.40 19.80 -7.65
N GLY A 11 0.86 18.54 -7.71
CA GLY A 11 0.07 17.56 -8.44
C GLY A 11 0.69 16.22 -8.81
N THR A 12 1.97 16.11 -9.14
CA THR A 12 2.49 14.85 -9.73
C THR A 12 3.96 14.51 -9.45
N GLU A 13 4.74 15.41 -8.84
CA GLU A 13 6.18 15.24 -8.61
C GLU A 13 6.54 15.04 -7.13
N GLU A 14 5.63 15.40 -6.21
CA GLU A 14 5.85 15.25 -4.76
C GLU A 14 5.32 13.92 -4.24
N LEU A 15 5.95 13.38 -3.19
CA LEU A 15 5.49 12.18 -2.53
C LEU A 15 4.07 12.39 -1.97
N PRO A 16 3.12 11.47 -2.22
CA PRO A 16 1.76 11.68 -1.78
C PRO A 16 1.68 11.63 -0.24
N PRO A 17 0.95 12.55 0.40
CA PRO A 17 0.77 12.52 1.84
C PRO A 17 -0.02 11.26 2.26
N PRO A 18 0.12 10.79 3.51
CA PRO A 18 -0.55 9.57 3.97
C PRO A 18 -2.06 9.59 3.78
N ALA A 19 -2.70 10.76 3.92
CA ALA A 19 -4.14 10.91 3.73
C ALA A 19 -4.59 10.64 2.29
N GLU A 20 -3.81 11.08 1.29
CA GLU A 20 -4.09 10.80 -0.12
C GLU A 20 -3.86 9.34 -0.47
N LEU A 21 -2.82 8.73 0.11
CA LEU A 21 -2.55 7.30 -0.07
C LEU A 21 -3.69 6.44 0.49
N LEU A 22 -4.14 6.71 1.73
CA LEU A 22 -5.27 6.01 2.33
C LEU A 22 -6.59 6.27 1.58
N ARG A 23 -6.76 7.49 1.03
CA ARG A 23 -7.90 7.79 0.16
C ARG A 23 -7.87 6.96 -1.12
N ALA A 24 -6.72 6.83 -1.77
CA ALA A 24 -6.54 6.00 -2.96
C ALA A 24 -6.79 4.51 -2.67
N PHE A 25 -6.47 4.04 -1.46
CA PHE A 25 -6.83 2.67 -1.03
C PHE A 25 -8.34 2.47 -0.89
N ARG A 26 -9.06 3.50 -0.45
CA ARG A 26 -10.50 3.45 -0.16
C ARG A 26 -11.38 3.70 -1.39
N GLU A 27 -11.03 4.67 -2.22
CA GLU A 27 -11.88 5.24 -3.27
C GLU A 27 -11.41 4.80 -4.67
N PRO A 28 -12.08 3.82 -5.30
CA PRO A 28 -11.70 3.30 -6.62
C PRO A 28 -11.96 4.28 -7.78
N ASP A 29 -12.55 5.45 -7.54
CA ASP A 29 -12.81 6.46 -8.56
C ASP A 29 -12.23 7.84 -8.22
N ASP A 30 -11.25 7.89 -7.30
CA ASP A 30 -10.60 9.15 -6.96
C ASP A 30 -9.95 9.78 -8.22
N PRO A 31 -10.36 10.99 -8.64
CA PRO A 31 -9.78 11.67 -9.79
C PRO A 31 -8.29 11.99 -9.60
N ASN A 32 -7.81 12.19 -8.37
CA ASN A 32 -6.40 12.44 -8.08
C ASN A 32 -5.54 11.19 -8.31
N ARG A 33 -6.10 10.00 -8.08
CA ARG A 33 -5.43 8.72 -8.38
C ARG A 33 -4.99 8.64 -9.83
N ARG A 34 -5.84 9.06 -10.76
CA ARG A 34 -5.56 8.95 -12.20
C ARG A 34 -4.46 9.91 -12.67
N ARG A 35 -4.11 10.90 -11.85
CA ARG A 35 -3.11 11.91 -12.15
C ARG A 35 -1.74 11.59 -11.56
N HIS A 36 -1.67 10.71 -10.55
CA HIS A 36 -0.44 10.39 -9.84
C HIS A 36 -0.12 8.89 -9.94
N SER A 37 1.04 8.56 -10.52
CA SER A 37 1.53 7.17 -10.73
C SER A 37 1.52 6.36 -9.43
N VAL A 38 2.11 6.90 -8.35
CA VAL A 38 2.15 6.26 -7.03
C VAL A 38 0.75 5.97 -6.49
N LEU A 39 -0.19 6.93 -6.55
CA LEU A 39 -1.56 6.69 -6.09
C LEU A 39 -2.28 5.63 -6.94
N SER A 40 -2.03 5.61 -8.25
CA SER A 40 -2.55 4.59 -9.16
C SER A 40 -2.01 3.20 -8.83
N ALA A 41 -0.69 3.07 -8.66
CA ALA A 41 -0.03 1.82 -8.28
C ALA A 41 -0.48 1.36 -6.88
N ALA A 42 -0.55 2.27 -5.91
CA ALA A 42 -1.06 2.02 -4.55
C ALA A 42 -2.45 1.39 -4.54
N ARG A 43 -3.37 1.87 -5.37
CA ARG A 43 -4.70 1.27 -5.51
C ARG A 43 -4.64 -0.12 -6.15
N GLN A 44 -3.82 -0.30 -7.18
CA GLN A 44 -3.65 -1.61 -7.82
C GLN A 44 -3.02 -2.63 -6.86
N LEU A 45 -2.15 -2.21 -5.94
CA LEU A 45 -1.63 -3.06 -4.86
C LEU A 45 -2.76 -3.54 -3.95
N VAL A 46 -3.71 -2.67 -3.57
CA VAL A 46 -4.92 -3.08 -2.83
C VAL A 46 -5.71 -4.13 -3.59
N GLU A 47 -5.92 -3.95 -4.90
CA GLU A 47 -6.62 -4.92 -5.75
C GLU A 47 -5.88 -6.26 -5.85
N CYS A 48 -4.55 -6.23 -5.90
CA CYS A 48 -3.72 -7.43 -5.84
C CYS A 48 -3.95 -8.18 -4.52
N HIS A 49 -3.88 -7.51 -3.37
CA HIS A 49 -4.10 -8.12 -2.06
C HIS A 49 -5.53 -8.67 -1.90
N GLU A 50 -6.55 -7.97 -2.41
CA GLU A 50 -7.93 -8.46 -2.42
C GLU A 50 -8.09 -9.73 -3.27
N ARG A 51 -7.53 -9.74 -4.49
CA ARG A 51 -7.56 -10.91 -5.39
C ARG A 51 -6.77 -12.08 -4.81
N ARG A 52 -5.60 -11.82 -4.23
CA ARG A 52 -4.72 -12.82 -3.61
C ARG A 52 -5.45 -13.53 -2.48
N HIS A 53 -6.07 -12.76 -1.59
CA HIS A 53 -6.80 -13.37 -0.48
C HIS A 53 -7.99 -14.18 -0.98
N LYS A 54 -8.76 -13.70 -1.97
CA LYS A 54 -9.85 -14.49 -2.57
C LYS A 54 -9.36 -15.82 -3.15
N ALA A 55 -8.20 -15.84 -3.81
CA ALA A 55 -7.59 -17.06 -4.32
C ALA A 55 -7.18 -18.02 -3.20
N ILE A 56 -6.58 -17.51 -2.12
CA ILE A 56 -6.22 -18.32 -0.94
C ILE A 56 -7.45 -18.91 -0.26
N GLU A 57 -8.52 -18.12 -0.07
CA GLU A 57 -9.78 -18.63 0.49
C GLU A 57 -10.43 -19.66 -0.41
N ALA A 58 -10.38 -19.48 -1.73
CA ALA A 58 -10.89 -20.45 -2.69
C ALA A 58 -10.11 -21.78 -2.67
N ALA A 59 -8.81 -21.74 -2.41
CA ALA A 59 -7.94 -22.91 -2.27
C ALA A 59 -8.19 -23.66 -0.96
N HIS A 60 -8.50 -22.94 0.12
CA HIS A 60 -8.78 -23.50 1.44
C HIS A 60 -10.26 -23.89 1.66
N ALA A 61 -11.10 -23.79 0.63
CA ALA A 61 -12.49 -24.21 0.75
C ALA A 61 -12.57 -25.73 1.02
N PRO A 62 -13.50 -26.20 1.89
CA PRO A 62 -13.58 -27.61 2.29
C PRO A 62 -13.79 -28.59 1.13
N ASP A 63 -14.39 -28.10 0.05
CA ASP A 63 -14.75 -28.83 -1.17
C ASP A 63 -13.80 -28.54 -2.35
N ALA A 64 -12.66 -27.89 -2.10
CA ALA A 64 -11.71 -27.55 -3.16
C ALA A 64 -11.07 -28.80 -3.76
N SER A 65 -11.29 -29.02 -5.05
CA SER A 65 -10.61 -30.09 -5.79
C SER A 65 -9.11 -29.79 -5.96
N PRO A 66 -8.25 -30.81 -6.15
CA PRO A 66 -6.82 -30.60 -6.40
C PRO A 66 -6.55 -29.67 -7.58
N GLY A 67 -7.34 -29.76 -8.65
CA GLY A 67 -7.24 -28.87 -9.81
C GLY A 67 -7.59 -27.42 -9.48
N ARG A 68 -8.58 -27.19 -8.61
CA ARG A 68 -8.91 -25.85 -8.10
C ARG A 68 -7.80 -25.29 -7.23
N VAL A 69 -7.21 -26.10 -6.35
CA VAL A 69 -6.07 -25.70 -5.51
C VAL A 69 -4.91 -25.27 -6.40
N ALA A 70 -4.53 -26.09 -7.38
CA ALA A 70 -3.45 -25.77 -8.32
C ALA A 70 -3.71 -24.46 -9.09
N ALA A 71 -4.93 -24.27 -9.61
CA ALA A 71 -5.30 -23.03 -10.30
C ALA A 71 -5.27 -21.79 -9.37
N CYS A 72 -5.64 -21.95 -8.09
CA CYS A 72 -5.55 -20.88 -7.12
C CYS A 72 -4.08 -20.55 -6.77
N THR A 73 -3.21 -21.55 -6.65
CA THR A 73 -1.77 -21.35 -6.43
C THR A 73 -1.15 -20.58 -7.59
N GLN A 74 -1.37 -21.00 -8.84
CA GLN A 74 -0.87 -20.28 -10.01
C GLN A 74 -1.37 -18.82 -10.01
N ARG A 75 -2.65 -18.61 -9.70
CA ARG A 75 -3.23 -17.27 -9.63
C ARG A 75 -2.56 -16.41 -8.55
N VAL A 76 -2.17 -16.99 -7.41
CA VAL A 76 -1.43 -16.27 -6.36
C VAL A 76 -0.05 -15.87 -6.86
N GLU A 77 0.66 -16.76 -7.56
CA GLU A 77 1.97 -16.46 -8.15
C GLU A 77 1.89 -15.32 -9.18
N ASP A 78 0.90 -15.36 -10.08
CA ASP A 78 0.67 -14.30 -11.07
C ASP A 78 0.38 -12.94 -10.39
N ILE A 79 -0.40 -12.95 -9.31
CA ILE A 79 -0.70 -11.74 -8.52
C ILE A 79 0.56 -11.24 -7.79
N ASP A 80 1.39 -12.15 -7.30
CA ASP A 80 2.63 -11.81 -6.61
C ASP A 80 3.65 -11.18 -7.59
N GLY A 81 3.68 -11.63 -8.85
CA GLY A 81 4.41 -10.97 -9.94
C GLY A 81 3.91 -9.56 -10.24
N GLN A 82 2.58 -9.40 -10.42
CA GLN A 82 1.97 -8.07 -10.63
C GLN A 82 2.25 -7.11 -9.47
N ARG A 83 2.24 -7.60 -8.24
CA ARG A 83 2.57 -6.81 -7.05
C ARG A 83 4.02 -6.32 -7.10
N ALA A 84 4.96 -7.20 -7.46
CA ALA A 84 6.37 -6.84 -7.58
C ALA A 84 6.60 -5.78 -8.68
N GLU A 85 5.90 -5.90 -9.82
CA GLU A 85 5.94 -4.90 -10.90
C GLU A 85 5.43 -3.53 -10.43
N LEU A 86 4.32 -3.49 -9.68
CA LEU A 86 3.76 -2.24 -9.14
C LEU A 86 4.68 -1.60 -8.09
N VAL A 87 5.33 -2.40 -7.24
CA VAL A 87 6.37 -1.93 -6.32
C VAL A 87 7.52 -1.30 -7.11
N GLY A 88 8.02 -1.99 -8.13
CA GLY A 88 9.06 -1.47 -9.02
C GLY A 88 8.65 -0.17 -9.72
N GLN A 89 7.40 -0.04 -10.18
CA GLN A 89 6.90 1.20 -10.78
C GLN A 89 6.93 2.38 -9.80
N ILE A 90 6.60 2.16 -8.53
CA ILE A 90 6.71 3.18 -7.50
C ILE A 90 8.17 3.55 -7.26
N ASP A 91 9.05 2.56 -7.17
CA ASP A 91 10.47 2.78 -6.90
C ASP A 91 11.18 3.50 -8.05
N VAL A 92 10.84 3.20 -9.31
CA VAL A 92 11.28 3.95 -10.49
C VAL A 92 10.77 5.39 -10.44
N TRP A 93 9.49 5.60 -10.12
CA TRP A 93 8.98 6.96 -9.98
C TRP A 93 9.72 7.74 -8.88
N VAL A 94 10.05 7.09 -7.76
CA VAL A 94 10.86 7.72 -6.70
C VAL A 94 12.25 8.08 -7.21
N ALA A 95 12.90 7.20 -7.96
CA ALA A 95 14.22 7.48 -8.56
C ALA A 95 14.19 8.70 -9.47
N ASP A 96 13.12 8.84 -10.26
CA ASP A 96 12.98 9.90 -11.24
C ASP A 96 12.54 11.25 -10.64
N ASN A 97 11.82 11.24 -9.51
CA ASN A 97 11.13 12.43 -8.98
C ASN A 97 11.65 12.91 -7.61
N VAL A 98 12.40 12.08 -6.87
CA VAL A 98 12.90 12.42 -5.54
C VAL A 98 14.40 12.71 -5.58
N GLU A 99 14.80 13.89 -5.11
CA GLU A 99 16.23 14.25 -5.02
C GLU A 99 16.94 13.52 -3.87
N HIS A 100 17.93 12.70 -4.22
CA HIS A 100 18.76 11.98 -3.25
C HIS A 100 20.08 12.72 -3.02
N ARG A 101 20.26 13.38 -1.86
CA ARG A 101 21.55 14.00 -1.51
C ARG A 101 22.58 12.96 -1.07
N GLY A 102 23.81 13.07 -1.57
CA GLY A 102 24.89 12.08 -1.37
C GLY A 102 25.37 11.83 0.06
N GLY A 103 24.89 12.59 1.06
CA GLY A 103 25.24 12.44 2.48
C GLY A 103 24.09 11.97 3.39
N ALA A 104 22.89 11.74 2.85
CA ALA A 104 21.74 11.30 3.63
C ALA A 104 21.82 9.80 3.96
N SER A 105 21.33 9.42 5.15
CA SER A 105 21.25 8.01 5.57
C SER A 105 20.35 7.21 4.64
N LEU A 106 20.80 6.05 4.18
CA LEU A 106 20.00 5.15 3.33
C LEU A 106 18.91 4.48 4.18
N HIS A 107 17.67 4.49 3.70
CA HIS A 107 16.60 3.69 4.32
C HIS A 107 16.79 2.20 4.05
N THR A 108 16.23 1.34 4.90
CA THR A 108 16.36 -0.12 4.77
C THR A 108 15.39 -0.73 3.77
N GLU A 109 14.35 0.01 3.42
CA GLU A 109 13.26 -0.45 2.53
C GLU A 109 13.01 0.58 1.44
N THR A 110 12.48 0.13 0.30
CA THR A 110 12.02 1.03 -0.77
C THR A 110 10.65 1.61 -0.42
N LEU A 111 10.29 2.74 -1.05
CA LEU A 111 8.97 3.33 -0.81
C LEU A 111 7.85 2.41 -1.30
N GLY A 112 8.04 1.76 -2.46
CA GLY A 112 7.10 0.79 -3.00
C GLY A 112 6.85 -0.36 -2.03
N ALA A 113 7.89 -0.87 -1.37
CA ALA A 113 7.76 -1.93 -0.35
C ALA A 113 6.95 -1.46 0.88
N VAL A 114 7.15 -0.22 1.34
CA VAL A 114 6.37 0.37 2.44
C VAL A 114 4.89 0.50 2.04
N ILE A 115 4.61 1.03 0.86
CA ILE A 115 3.24 1.21 0.34
C ILE A 115 2.54 -0.14 0.16
N ASP A 116 3.25 -1.16 -0.34
CA ASP A 116 2.71 -2.51 -0.47
C ASP A 116 2.28 -3.10 0.88
N ARG A 117 3.10 -2.92 1.91
CA ARG A 117 2.77 -3.38 3.27
C ARG A 117 1.55 -2.64 3.83
N MET A 118 1.44 -1.34 3.59
CA MET A 118 0.25 -0.56 3.97
C MET A 118 -1.00 -1.08 3.25
N ALA A 119 -0.92 -1.36 1.95
CA ALA A 119 -2.03 -1.93 1.17
C ALA A 119 -2.46 -3.30 1.71
N ALA A 120 -1.50 -4.17 2.06
CA ALA A 120 -1.79 -5.46 2.68
C ALA A 120 -2.53 -5.32 4.01
N LYS A 121 -2.09 -4.40 4.88
CA LYS A 121 -2.74 -4.14 6.18
C LYS A 121 -4.11 -3.50 6.04
N TRP A 122 -4.28 -2.58 5.09
CA TRP A 122 -5.59 -2.02 4.74
C TRP A 122 -6.58 -3.13 4.37
N VAL A 123 -6.20 -4.04 3.46
CA VAL A 123 -7.06 -5.16 3.06
C VAL A 123 -7.36 -6.08 4.26
N ALA A 124 -6.37 -6.40 5.09
CA ALA A 124 -6.58 -7.22 6.28
C ALA A 124 -7.59 -6.58 7.26
N ALA A 125 -7.44 -5.28 7.55
CA ALA A 125 -8.34 -4.53 8.43
C ALA A 125 -9.78 -4.48 7.88
N GLN A 126 -9.93 -4.18 6.58
CA GLN A 126 -11.22 -4.13 5.90
C GLN A 126 -11.93 -5.49 5.92
N ARG A 127 -11.18 -6.59 5.85
CA ARG A 127 -11.74 -7.95 5.92
C ARG A 127 -12.13 -8.33 7.33
N ALA A 128 -11.34 -7.96 8.34
CA ALA A 128 -11.66 -8.20 9.74
C ALA A 128 -12.99 -7.53 10.11
N LEU A 129 -13.23 -6.29 9.65
CA LEU A 129 -14.52 -5.61 9.81
C LEU A 129 -15.69 -6.35 9.17
N ARG A 130 -15.53 -6.87 7.93
CA ARG A 130 -16.61 -7.58 7.23
C ARG A 130 -16.97 -8.93 7.85
N ARG A 131 -16.03 -9.57 8.56
CA ARG A 131 -16.28 -10.85 9.27
C ARG A 131 -17.04 -10.65 10.59
N ALA A 132 -16.96 -9.47 11.21
CA ALA A 132 -17.56 -9.18 12.52
C ALA A 132 -19.10 -9.36 12.64
N PRO A 133 -19.93 -9.14 11.60
CA PRO A 133 -21.38 -9.35 11.72
C PRO A 133 -21.84 -10.79 11.48
N GLN A 134 -21.07 -11.61 10.75
CA GLN A 134 -21.56 -12.85 10.13
C GLN A 134 -21.32 -14.11 10.96
N GLN A 135 -20.48 -14.06 12.00
CA GLN A 135 -20.16 -15.20 12.88
C GLN A 135 -20.41 -14.84 14.36
N ARG A 136 -21.64 -14.48 14.71
CA ARG A 136 -22.04 -14.26 16.13
C ARG A 136 -22.23 -15.59 16.84
N ALA A 137 -21.12 -16.22 17.23
CA ALA A 137 -21.07 -17.25 18.27
C ALA A 137 -20.15 -16.87 19.45
N ARG A 138 -19.23 -15.90 19.28
CA ARG A 138 -18.41 -15.34 20.38
C ARG A 138 -18.09 -13.84 20.15
N PRO A 139 -18.69 -12.90 20.89
CA PRO A 139 -18.50 -11.46 20.68
C PRO A 139 -17.11 -10.91 21.03
N VAL A 140 -16.35 -11.58 21.90
CA VAL A 140 -15.19 -10.96 22.58
C VAL A 140 -13.88 -11.01 21.77
N GLN A 141 -13.71 -11.96 20.83
CA GLN A 141 -12.43 -12.15 20.12
C GLN A 141 -12.33 -11.43 18.77
N VAL A 142 -13.46 -11.15 18.12
CA VAL A 142 -13.47 -10.59 16.75
C VAL A 142 -13.17 -9.09 16.74
N ASP A 143 -13.48 -8.38 17.82
CA ASP A 143 -13.14 -6.97 18.00
C ASP A 143 -11.61 -6.77 18.12
N GLY A 144 -10.92 -7.73 18.77
CA GLY A 144 -9.47 -7.69 18.95
C GLY A 144 -8.67 -7.81 17.65
N GLU A 145 -9.08 -8.67 16.72
CA GLU A 145 -8.37 -8.84 15.44
C GLU A 145 -8.55 -7.62 14.52
N ALA A 146 -9.77 -7.10 14.42
CA ALA A 146 -10.01 -5.89 13.65
C ALA A 146 -9.23 -4.71 14.23
N HIS A 147 -9.31 -4.51 15.56
CA HIS A 147 -8.56 -3.48 16.27
C HIS A 147 -7.05 -3.60 16.02
N LEU A 148 -6.49 -4.81 16.14
CA LEU A 148 -5.07 -5.06 15.93
C LEU A 148 -4.61 -4.76 14.49
N GLN A 149 -5.41 -5.08 13.47
CA GLN A 149 -5.05 -4.72 12.09
C GLN A 149 -5.17 -3.21 11.84
N TRP A 150 -6.14 -2.53 12.44
CA TRP A 150 -6.25 -1.06 12.39
C TRP A 150 -5.08 -0.37 13.10
N CYS A 151 -4.66 -0.85 14.27
CA CYS A 151 -3.48 -0.33 14.98
C CYS A 151 -2.21 -0.50 14.15
N ARG A 152 -1.98 -1.68 13.58
CA ARG A 152 -0.81 -1.92 12.69
C ARG A 152 -0.82 -1.04 11.45
N LEU A 153 -1.99 -0.77 10.89
CA LEU A 153 -2.10 0.17 9.77
C LEU A 153 -1.78 1.60 10.20
N ALA A 154 -2.24 2.02 11.38
CA ALA A 154 -1.94 3.35 11.92
C ALA A 154 -0.42 3.51 12.14
N GLU A 155 0.24 2.54 12.76
CA GLU A 155 1.70 2.52 12.95
C GLU A 155 2.46 2.64 11.62
N LEU A 156 2.04 1.90 10.59
CA LEU A 156 2.66 2.00 9.26
C LEU A 156 2.38 3.35 8.60
N THR A 157 1.21 3.94 8.84
CA THR A 157 0.85 5.25 8.30
C THR A 157 1.68 6.36 8.93
N ASP A 158 1.93 6.28 10.23
CA ASP A 158 2.81 7.20 10.95
C ASP A 158 4.26 7.02 10.49
N GLY A 159 4.75 5.77 10.38
CA GLY A 159 6.08 5.50 9.83
C GLY A 159 6.26 5.99 8.38
N TYR A 160 5.22 5.89 7.54
CA TYR A 160 5.22 6.45 6.19
C TYR A 160 5.26 7.99 6.21
N ARG A 161 4.51 8.64 7.11
CA ARG A 161 4.56 10.10 7.27
C ARG A 161 5.96 10.57 7.65
N ASP A 162 6.57 9.90 8.62
CA ASP A 162 7.91 10.23 9.09
C ASP A 162 8.93 10.01 7.97
N LEU A 163 8.80 8.93 7.20
CA LEU A 163 9.64 8.65 6.04
C LEU A 163 9.53 9.73 4.95
N VAL A 164 8.31 10.12 4.58
CA VAL A 164 8.08 11.20 3.59
C VAL A 164 8.67 12.52 4.09
N THR A 165 8.55 12.81 5.38
CA THR A 165 9.10 14.00 6.01
C THR A 165 10.64 13.98 5.96
N ASP A 166 11.26 12.88 6.39
CA ASP A 166 12.71 12.67 6.35
C ASP A 166 13.29 12.77 4.93
N VAL A 167 12.57 12.28 3.93
CA VAL A 167 12.99 12.32 2.52
C VAL A 167 12.85 13.73 1.95
N THR A 168 11.71 14.40 2.20
CA THR A 168 11.48 15.79 1.79
C THR A 168 12.48 16.75 2.43
N GLU A 169 12.89 16.49 3.67
CA GLU A 169 13.90 17.29 4.38
C GLU A 169 15.34 16.83 4.08
N HIS A 170 15.51 15.88 3.14
CA HIS A 170 16.78 15.29 2.70
C HIS A 170 17.64 14.72 3.84
N ARG A 171 17.02 14.30 4.95
CA ARG A 171 17.69 13.56 6.04
C ARG A 171 17.90 12.10 5.68
N ARG A 172 17.04 11.57 4.82
CA ARG A 172 17.04 10.17 4.40
C ARG A 172 16.96 10.07 2.88
N ARG A 173 17.63 9.07 2.34
CA ARG A 173 17.54 8.70 0.92
C ARG A 173 16.92 7.31 0.80
N LEU A 174 16.11 7.09 -0.22
CA LEU A 174 15.44 5.81 -0.45
C LEU A 174 16.34 4.91 -1.31
N PRO A 175 16.34 3.58 -1.10
CA PRO A 175 16.90 2.67 -2.08
C PRO A 175 16.04 2.74 -3.35
N VAL A 176 16.72 2.91 -4.48
CA VAL A 176 16.14 2.85 -5.82
C VAL A 176 16.89 1.77 -6.58
N TRP A 177 16.17 0.84 -7.19
CA TRP A 177 16.71 -0.35 -7.87
C TRP A 177 16.29 -0.35 -9.33
#